data_AF-A0A1V3NKK2-F1
#
_entry.id   AF-A0A1V3NKK2-F1
#
_cell.length_a   1.000
_cell.length_b   1.000
_cell.length_c   1.000
_cell.angle_alpha   90.00
_cell.angle_beta   90.00
_cell.angle_gamma   90.00
#
_symmetry.space_group_name_H-M   'P 1'
#
loop_
_entity.id
_entity.type
_entity.pdbx_description
1 polymer ?
#
loop_
_entity_poly.entity_id
_entity_poly.type
_entity_poly.pdbx_seq_one_letter_code
_entity_poly.pdbx_strand_id
1 'polypeptide(L)'
;QRALVWLDRAEKAAIGCPDELAAIHGVRGMNQSDAADYAQAIASLQASLAQAGVRAQHQRALAHSLLGRVHLLAGRHDAAREHLNKAVEAVDQARWLAFRPWPEALLAEVDMEEGRVDAAHGRLEQAFALACQLGDPCWEGVTARGLGLVEARLGHHDLALVWLEDARRRCLRPASPYQWVHGWILDGLAEASPPRDANRAVAWAHALEALAMRGVMREFMVRACLHRHRLGDADAMPAARLLAADIDSPRLQRMVH
;
A
#
# COMPACT_ATOMS: atom_id res chain seq x y z
N GLN A 1 -7.06 9.91 -14.73
CA GLN A 1 -7.60 11.24 -15.12
C GLN A 1 -9.10 11.44 -14.85
N ARG A 2 -10.00 10.49 -15.18
CA ARG A 2 -11.46 10.68 -14.96
C ARG A 2 -11.85 10.91 -13.48
N ALA A 3 -11.21 10.25 -12.52
CA ALA A 3 -11.55 10.40 -11.09
C ALA A 3 -11.27 11.82 -10.54
N LEU A 4 -10.11 12.41 -10.86
CA LEU A 4 -9.73 13.75 -10.36
C LEU A 4 -10.69 14.84 -10.86
N VAL A 5 -11.15 14.76 -12.11
CA VAL A 5 -12.13 15.70 -12.67
C VAL A 5 -13.45 15.66 -11.89
N TRP A 6 -13.90 14.47 -11.49
CA TRP A 6 -15.10 14.34 -10.65
C TRP A 6 -14.87 14.84 -9.23
N LEU A 7 -13.68 14.60 -8.67
CA LEU A 7 -13.32 15.14 -7.36
C LEU A 7 -13.25 16.67 -7.37
N ASP A 8 -12.74 17.30 -8.43
CA ASP A 8 -12.75 18.76 -8.58
C ASP A 8 -14.17 19.33 -8.62
N ARG A 9 -15.10 18.63 -9.27
CA ARG A 9 -16.51 19.02 -9.30
C ARG A 9 -17.18 18.83 -7.95
N ALA A 10 -16.92 17.70 -7.29
CA ALA A 10 -17.44 17.41 -5.96
C ALA A 10 -16.97 18.44 -4.93
N GLU A 11 -15.69 18.81 -4.96
CA GLU A 11 -15.09 19.79 -4.06
C GLU A 11 -15.77 21.16 -4.19
N LYS A 12 -16.01 21.63 -5.43
CA LYS A 12 -16.74 22.88 -5.68
C LYS A 12 -18.18 22.82 -5.17
N ALA A 13 -18.84 21.66 -5.25
CA ALA A 13 -20.19 21.48 -4.78
C ALA A 13 -20.29 21.36 -3.24
N ALA A 14 -19.22 20.94 -2.58
CA ALA A 14 -19.15 20.75 -1.13
C ALA A 14 -18.64 21.98 -0.36
N ILE A 15 -18.48 23.14 -1.01
CA ILE A 15 -18.06 24.38 -0.33
C ILE A 15 -19.05 24.71 0.79
N GLY A 16 -18.54 24.88 2.00
CA GLY A 16 -19.35 25.10 3.21
C GLY A 16 -19.76 23.83 3.95
N CYS A 17 -19.41 22.65 3.43
CA CYS A 17 -19.70 21.34 4.01
C CYS A 17 -18.38 20.63 4.37
N PRO A 18 -17.84 20.86 5.58
CA PRO A 18 -16.48 20.42 5.94
C PRO A 18 -16.31 18.90 5.97
N ASP A 19 -17.33 18.14 6.40
CA ASP A 19 -17.24 16.68 6.45
C ASP A 19 -17.18 16.07 5.04
N GLU A 20 -17.94 16.61 4.09
CA GLU A 20 -17.89 16.23 2.67
C GLU A 20 -16.55 16.59 2.04
N LEU A 21 -16.03 17.80 2.30
CA LEU A 21 -14.69 18.20 1.84
C LEU A 21 -13.62 17.26 2.40
N ALA A 22 -13.72 16.89 3.68
CA ALA A 22 -12.79 15.97 4.31
C ALA A 22 -12.78 14.61 3.58
N ALA A 23 -13.96 14.05 3.28
CA ALA A 23 -14.09 12.81 2.53
C ALA A 23 -13.54 12.91 1.11
N ILE A 24 -13.86 13.98 0.38
CA ILE A 24 -13.39 14.25 -0.99
C ILE A 24 -11.86 14.32 -1.02
N HIS A 25 -11.26 15.09 -0.12
CA HIS A 25 -9.81 15.20 0.01
C HIS A 25 -9.15 13.86 0.38
N GLY A 26 -9.81 13.05 1.22
CA GLY A 26 -9.34 11.69 1.57
C GLY A 26 -9.27 10.77 0.35
N VAL A 27 -10.33 10.73 -0.46
CA VAL A 27 -10.37 9.94 -1.70
C VAL A 27 -9.38 10.48 -2.75
N ARG A 28 -9.23 11.80 -2.86
CA ARG A 28 -8.21 12.43 -3.72
C ARG A 28 -6.80 11.99 -3.31
N GLY A 29 -6.50 12.05 -2.03
CA GLY A 29 -5.22 11.63 -1.47
C GLY A 29 -4.94 10.15 -1.70
N MET A 30 -5.95 9.28 -1.52
CA MET A 30 -5.84 7.86 -1.86
C MET A 30 -5.45 7.66 -3.33
N ASN A 31 -6.19 8.25 -4.26
CA ASN A 31 -5.92 8.14 -5.70
C ASN A 31 -4.52 8.66 -6.09
N GLN A 32 -4.09 9.77 -5.49
CA GLN A 32 -2.76 10.34 -5.75
C GLN A 32 -1.66 9.44 -5.21
N SER A 33 -1.82 8.87 -4.01
CA SER A 33 -0.86 7.93 -3.46
C SER A 33 -0.78 6.61 -4.24
N ASP A 34 -1.90 6.11 -4.77
CA ASP A 34 -1.92 4.94 -5.64
C ASP A 34 -1.15 5.18 -6.94
N ALA A 35 -1.16 6.43 -7.43
CA ALA A 35 -0.42 6.88 -8.61
C ALA A 35 1.03 7.31 -8.31
N ALA A 36 1.49 7.18 -7.06
CA ALA A 36 2.79 7.67 -6.59
C ALA A 36 3.02 9.19 -6.78
N ASP A 37 1.96 9.99 -6.76
CA ASP A 37 2.02 11.45 -6.65
C ASP A 37 2.04 11.85 -5.16
N TYR A 38 3.15 11.53 -4.50
CA TYR A 38 3.24 11.55 -3.03
C TYR A 38 3.11 12.95 -2.43
N ALA A 39 3.70 13.97 -3.05
CA ALA A 39 3.58 15.34 -2.57
C ALA A 39 2.11 15.81 -2.57
N GLN A 40 1.39 15.57 -3.67
CA GLN A 40 -0.02 15.95 -3.77
C GLN A 40 -0.91 15.07 -2.89
N ALA A 41 -0.59 13.78 -2.75
CA ALA A 41 -1.28 12.89 -1.83
C ALA A 41 -1.20 13.40 -0.39
N ILE A 42 0.00 13.78 0.07
CA ILE A 42 0.21 14.35 1.41
C ILE A 42 -0.63 15.63 1.58
N ALA A 43 -0.57 16.54 0.62
CA ALA A 43 -1.33 17.79 0.67
C ALA A 43 -2.85 17.54 0.77
N SER A 44 -3.39 16.65 -0.06
CA SER A 44 -4.81 16.28 -0.02
C SER A 44 -5.19 15.61 1.31
N LEU A 45 -4.37 14.70 1.83
CA LEU A 45 -4.67 14.01 3.09
C LEU A 45 -4.57 14.95 4.31
N GLN A 46 -3.65 15.91 4.29
CA GLN A 46 -3.59 16.97 5.29
C GLN A 46 -4.81 17.90 5.21
N ALA A 47 -5.25 18.26 4.00
CA ALA A 47 -6.50 19.00 3.82
C ALA A 47 -7.72 18.21 4.34
N SER A 48 -7.75 16.89 4.10
CA SER A 48 -8.77 15.99 4.66
C SER A 48 -8.82 16.06 6.19
N LEU A 49 -7.66 15.98 6.86
CA LEU A 49 -7.55 16.08 8.31
C LEU A 49 -7.92 17.46 8.85
N ALA A 50 -7.64 18.53 8.10
CA ALA A 50 -7.96 19.90 8.49
C ALA A 50 -9.46 20.19 8.42
N GLN A 51 -10.16 19.60 7.45
CA GLN A 51 -11.62 19.71 7.30
C GLN A 51 -12.37 18.76 8.24
N ALA A 52 -11.78 17.59 8.55
CA ALA A 52 -12.37 16.61 9.44
C ALA A 52 -12.50 17.18 10.86
N GLY A 53 -13.74 17.31 11.34
CA GLY A 53 -14.00 17.68 12.73
C GLY A 53 -13.34 16.72 13.71
N VAL A 54 -13.12 17.16 14.96
CA VAL A 54 -12.46 16.35 16.01
C VAL A 54 -13.19 15.03 16.31
N ARG A 55 -14.47 14.92 15.95
CA ARG A 55 -15.28 13.70 16.12
C ARG A 55 -15.32 12.80 14.88
N ALA A 56 -14.77 13.23 13.74
CA ALA A 56 -14.78 12.49 12.48
C ALA A 56 -13.69 11.39 12.46
N GLN A 57 -13.70 10.51 13.45
CA GLN A 57 -12.60 9.57 13.70
C GLN A 57 -12.43 8.52 12.59
N HIS A 58 -13.49 8.11 11.89
CA HIS A 58 -13.38 7.28 10.69
C HIS A 58 -12.56 7.96 9.59
N GLN A 59 -12.82 9.25 9.33
CA GLN A 59 -12.10 10.00 8.31
C GLN A 59 -10.64 10.21 8.70
N ARG A 60 -10.37 10.47 9.98
CA ARG A 60 -9.02 10.62 10.52
C ARG A 60 -8.24 9.31 10.44
N ALA A 61 -8.85 8.17 10.78
CA ALA A 61 -8.27 6.84 10.65
C ALA A 61 -7.85 6.55 9.20
N LEU A 62 -8.74 6.83 8.24
CA LEU A 62 -8.45 6.68 6.82
C LEU A 62 -7.28 7.58 6.38
N ALA A 63 -7.37 8.89 6.64
CA ALA A 63 -6.37 9.85 6.18
C ALA A 63 -4.99 9.59 6.79
N HIS A 64 -4.92 9.27 8.08
CA HIS A 64 -3.67 8.89 8.74
C HIS A 64 -3.11 7.56 8.22
N SER A 65 -3.94 6.56 7.93
CA SER A 65 -3.46 5.30 7.33
C SER A 65 -2.83 5.53 5.95
N LEU A 66 -3.45 6.39 5.14
CA LEU A 66 -2.96 6.75 3.81
C LEU A 66 -1.68 7.58 3.85
N LEU A 67 -1.56 8.52 4.80
CA LEU A 67 -0.30 9.24 5.05
C LEU A 67 0.80 8.28 5.48
N GLY A 68 0.48 7.38 6.41
CA GLY A 68 1.37 6.30 6.85
C GLY A 68 1.91 5.48 5.69
N ARG A 69 1.02 5.05 4.79
CA ARG A 69 1.38 4.34 3.55
C ARG A 69 2.32 5.17 2.67
N VAL A 70 2.00 6.43 2.39
CA VAL A 70 2.85 7.30 1.54
C VAL A 70 4.25 7.43 2.13
N HIS A 71 4.37 7.66 3.44
CA HIS A 71 5.66 7.75 4.11
C HIS A 71 6.41 6.41 4.10
N LEU A 72 5.72 5.28 4.30
CA LEU A 72 6.32 3.94 4.23
C LEU A 72 6.90 3.66 2.84
N LEU A 73 6.14 3.90 1.77
CA LEU A 73 6.58 3.69 0.38
C LEU A 73 7.79 4.57 0.02
N ALA A 74 7.81 5.80 0.54
CA ALA A 74 8.94 6.71 0.36
C ALA A 74 10.18 6.38 1.24
N GLY A 75 10.08 5.41 2.15
CA GLY A 75 11.14 5.04 3.09
C GLY A 75 11.33 6.03 4.24
N ARG A 76 10.28 6.77 4.62
CA ARG A 76 10.25 7.73 5.73
C ARG A 76 9.60 7.08 6.96
N HIS A 77 10.29 6.12 7.58
CA HIS A 77 9.71 5.19 8.55
C HIS A 77 9.18 5.87 9.83
N ASP A 78 9.88 6.87 10.37
CA ASP A 78 9.41 7.61 11.56
C ASP A 78 8.06 8.30 11.32
N ALA A 79 7.94 9.02 10.20
CA ALA A 79 6.70 9.69 9.80
C ALA A 79 5.59 8.69 9.49
N ALA A 80 5.93 7.54 8.90
CA ALA A 80 4.98 6.46 8.65
C ALA A 80 4.40 5.95 9.98
N ARG A 81 5.27 5.61 10.94
CA ARG A 81 4.89 5.14 12.28
C ARG A 81 4.01 6.15 13.02
N GLU A 82 4.40 7.42 13.02
CA GLU A 82 3.64 8.47 13.68
C GLU A 82 2.19 8.52 13.16
N HIS A 83 2.02 8.53 11.84
CA HIS A 83 0.69 8.56 11.24
C HIS A 83 -0.09 7.28 11.48
N LEU A 84 0.53 6.12 11.37
CA LEU A 84 -0.18 4.85 11.57
C LEU A 84 -0.61 4.65 13.03
N ASN A 85 0.18 5.10 14.01
CA ASN A 85 -0.24 5.12 15.41
C ASN A 85 -1.48 6.01 15.62
N LYS A 86 -1.51 7.20 15.02
CA LYS A 86 -2.70 8.07 15.03
C LYS A 86 -3.90 7.42 14.34
N ALA A 87 -3.67 6.62 13.30
CA ALA A 87 -4.73 5.88 12.63
C ALA A 87 -5.33 4.79 13.54
N VAL A 88 -4.49 4.01 14.23
CA VAL A 88 -4.94 3.02 15.21
C VAL A 88 -5.71 3.68 16.36
N GLU A 89 -5.20 4.80 16.88
CA GLU A 89 -5.90 5.56 17.92
C GLU A 89 -7.28 6.03 17.45
N ALA A 90 -7.38 6.56 16.23
CA ALA A 90 -8.66 6.97 15.65
C ALA A 90 -9.62 5.79 15.43
N VAL A 91 -9.11 4.62 15.03
CA VAL A 91 -9.90 3.37 14.94
C VAL A 91 -10.47 2.98 16.30
N ASP A 92 -9.66 3.04 17.36
CA ASP A 92 -10.09 2.69 18.72
C ASP A 92 -11.15 3.68 19.23
N GLN A 93 -10.92 4.99 19.02
CA GLN A 93 -11.89 6.04 19.39
C GLN A 93 -13.22 5.89 18.63
N ALA A 94 -13.16 5.47 17.37
CA ALA A 94 -14.34 5.21 16.54
C ALA A 94 -15.01 3.85 16.82
N ARG A 95 -14.33 2.96 17.55
CA ARG A 95 -14.68 1.53 17.68
C ARG A 95 -14.82 0.83 16.32
N TRP A 96 -13.99 1.21 15.36
CA TRP A 96 -14.09 0.74 13.97
C TRP A 96 -13.23 -0.49 13.70
N LEU A 97 -13.50 -1.58 14.42
CA LEU A 97 -12.72 -2.83 14.32
C LEU A 97 -12.61 -3.35 12.88
N ALA A 98 -13.63 -3.11 12.05
CA ALA A 98 -13.65 -3.50 10.64
C ALA A 98 -12.53 -2.86 9.80
N PHE A 99 -11.97 -1.73 10.22
CA PHE A 99 -10.87 -1.04 9.52
C PHE A 99 -9.50 -1.31 10.15
N ARG A 100 -9.45 -1.85 11.37
CA ARG A 100 -8.22 -2.06 12.13
C ARG A 100 -7.13 -2.86 11.39
N PRO A 101 -7.43 -3.91 10.59
CA PRO A 101 -6.37 -4.67 9.92
C PRO A 101 -5.45 -3.83 9.02
N TRP A 102 -5.97 -2.75 8.44
CA TRP A 102 -5.23 -1.92 7.48
C TRP A 102 -4.04 -1.16 8.10
N PRO A 103 -4.22 -0.27 9.09
CA PRO A 103 -3.10 0.42 9.73
C PRO A 103 -2.17 -0.54 10.48
N GLU A 104 -2.69 -1.65 11.02
CA GLU A 104 -1.87 -2.67 11.71
C GLU A 104 -0.91 -3.37 10.73
N ALA A 105 -1.37 -3.75 9.53
CA ALA A 105 -0.49 -4.36 8.53
C ALA A 105 0.60 -3.39 8.05
N LEU A 106 0.27 -2.12 7.85
CA LEU A 106 1.25 -1.10 7.50
C LEU A 106 2.28 -0.88 8.63
N LEU A 107 1.85 -0.88 9.90
CA LEU A 107 2.76 -0.78 11.05
C LEU A 107 3.72 -1.97 11.12
N ALA A 108 3.24 -3.17 10.80
CA ALA A 108 4.08 -4.35 10.74
C ALA A 108 5.16 -4.22 9.65
N GLU A 109 4.86 -3.60 8.51
CA GLU A 109 5.89 -3.30 7.50
C GLU A 109 6.91 -2.28 7.99
N VAL A 110 6.48 -1.24 8.72
CA VAL A 110 7.44 -0.34 9.38
C VAL A 110 8.29 -1.10 10.42
N ASP A 111 7.69 -2.01 11.19
CA ASP A 111 8.40 -2.85 12.15
C ASP A 111 9.45 -3.74 11.46
N MET A 112 9.15 -4.31 10.28
CA MET A 112 10.11 -5.09 9.48
C MET A 112 11.26 -4.25 8.92
N GLU A 113 10.98 -3.04 8.44
CA GLU A 113 12.01 -2.11 7.96
C GLU A 113 12.94 -1.64 9.08
N GLU A 114 12.45 -1.60 10.32
CA GLU A 114 13.21 -1.27 11.53
C GLU A 114 13.82 -2.52 12.20
N GLY A 115 13.78 -3.69 11.54
CA GLY A 115 14.39 -4.94 12.01
C GLY A 115 13.63 -5.66 13.13
N ARG A 116 12.42 -5.22 13.49
CA ARG A 116 11.58 -5.84 14.52
C ARG A 116 10.65 -6.89 13.93
N VAL A 117 11.25 -7.94 13.38
CA VAL A 117 10.52 -9.00 12.65
C VAL A 117 9.51 -9.73 13.54
N ASP A 118 9.85 -10.06 14.79
CA ASP A 118 8.93 -10.75 15.71
C ASP A 118 7.69 -9.89 16.05
N ALA A 119 7.90 -8.57 16.23
CA ALA A 119 6.80 -7.65 16.49
C ALA A 119 5.88 -7.51 15.27
N ALA A 120 6.46 -7.45 14.07
CA ALA A 120 5.71 -7.44 12.82
C ALA A 120 4.87 -8.73 12.68
N HIS A 121 5.47 -9.89 12.94
CA HIS A 121 4.79 -11.17 12.87
C HIS A 121 3.57 -11.21 13.81
N GLY A 122 3.75 -10.96 15.11
CA GLY A 122 2.65 -11.01 16.07
C GLY A 122 1.53 -10.01 15.77
N ARG A 123 1.87 -8.83 15.21
CA ARG A 123 0.87 -7.85 14.76
C ARG A 123 0.09 -8.36 13.55
N LEU A 124 0.77 -8.96 12.57
CA LEU A 124 0.15 -9.50 11.37
C LEU A 124 -0.74 -10.71 11.65
N GLU A 125 -0.36 -11.59 12.57
CA GLU A 125 -1.20 -12.72 12.97
C GLU A 125 -2.53 -12.24 13.56
N GLN A 126 -2.48 -11.26 14.47
CA GLN A 126 -3.68 -10.67 15.07
C GLN A 126 -4.55 -9.98 14.01
N ALA A 127 -3.93 -9.18 13.14
CA ALA A 127 -4.63 -8.46 12.07
C ALA A 127 -5.24 -9.42 11.04
N PHE A 128 -4.54 -10.51 10.69
CA PHE A 128 -5.03 -11.55 9.77
C PHE A 128 -6.19 -12.35 10.37
N ALA A 129 -6.09 -12.72 11.65
CA ALA A 129 -7.17 -13.39 12.36
C ALA A 129 -8.44 -12.52 12.37
N LEU A 130 -8.31 -11.23 12.70
CA LEU A 130 -9.41 -10.27 12.64
C LEU A 130 -9.97 -10.12 11.22
N ALA A 131 -9.11 -9.98 10.22
CA ALA A 131 -9.55 -9.88 8.82
C ALA A 131 -10.35 -11.11 8.37
N CYS A 132 -9.94 -12.32 8.76
CA CYS A 132 -10.67 -13.55 8.49
C CYS A 132 -12.01 -13.60 9.23
N GLN A 133 -12.08 -13.13 10.48
CA GLN A 133 -13.34 -13.04 11.21
C GLN A 133 -14.34 -12.07 10.57
N LEU A 134 -13.83 -10.97 10.00
CA LEU A 134 -14.63 -10.00 9.24
C LEU A 134 -15.03 -10.54 7.86
N GLY A 135 -14.30 -11.52 7.33
CA GLY A 135 -14.48 -12.04 5.98
C GLY A 135 -14.13 -11.03 4.89
N ASP A 136 -13.31 -10.01 5.20
CA ASP A 136 -12.96 -8.93 4.28
C ASP A 136 -11.82 -9.37 3.33
N PRO A 137 -12.07 -9.51 2.01
CA PRO A 137 -11.04 -10.00 1.08
C PRO A 137 -9.84 -9.07 0.93
N CYS A 138 -10.03 -7.75 1.09
CA CYS A 138 -8.94 -6.78 0.99
C CYS A 138 -8.00 -6.92 2.21
N TRP A 139 -8.59 -6.96 3.41
CA TRP A 139 -7.82 -7.05 4.66
C TRP A 139 -7.13 -8.39 4.84
N GLU A 140 -7.79 -9.49 4.47
CA GLU A 140 -7.11 -10.78 4.52
C GLU A 140 -5.94 -10.83 3.53
N GLY A 141 -6.09 -10.23 2.34
CA GLY A 141 -5.02 -10.14 1.35
C GLY A 141 -3.82 -9.31 1.83
N VAL A 142 -4.08 -8.12 2.39
CA VAL A 142 -3.02 -7.25 2.92
C VAL A 142 -2.26 -7.90 4.07
N THR A 143 -2.97 -8.52 5.02
CA THR A 143 -2.34 -9.13 6.20
C THR A 143 -1.61 -10.43 5.85
N ALA A 144 -2.17 -11.27 4.98
CA ALA A 144 -1.48 -12.45 4.46
C ALA A 144 -0.23 -12.09 3.65
N ARG A 145 -0.26 -10.98 2.89
CA ARG A 145 0.92 -10.45 2.20
C ARG A 145 2.04 -10.15 3.21
N GLY A 146 1.70 -9.44 4.27
CA GLY A 146 2.65 -9.11 5.33
C GLY A 146 3.28 -10.36 5.95
N LEU A 147 2.47 -11.39 6.26
CA LEU A 147 2.97 -12.67 6.76
C LEU A 147 3.95 -13.32 5.78
N GLY A 148 3.63 -13.32 4.48
CA GLY A 148 4.55 -13.82 3.46
C GLY A 148 5.88 -13.08 3.40
N LEU A 149 5.89 -11.75 3.60
CA LEU A 149 7.12 -10.96 3.67
C LEU A 149 7.94 -11.23 4.93
N VAL A 150 7.28 -11.47 6.08
CA VAL A 150 7.94 -11.91 7.31
C VAL A 150 8.69 -13.22 7.06
N GLU A 151 8.02 -14.21 6.47
CA GLU A 151 8.62 -15.51 6.16
C GLU A 151 9.79 -15.37 5.17
N ALA A 152 9.66 -14.50 4.17
CA ALA A 152 10.75 -14.20 3.24
C ALA A 152 11.97 -13.61 3.98
N ARG A 153 11.74 -12.71 4.94
CA ARG A 153 12.81 -12.09 5.75
C ARG A 153 13.49 -13.10 6.68
N LEU A 154 12.77 -14.13 7.13
CA LEU A 154 13.30 -15.23 7.92
C LEU A 154 14.01 -16.31 7.06
N GLY A 155 14.00 -16.17 5.73
CA GLY A 155 14.61 -17.12 4.80
C GLY A 155 13.72 -18.33 4.45
N HIS A 156 12.46 -18.34 4.90
CA HIS A 156 11.49 -19.39 4.62
C HIS A 156 10.80 -19.15 3.27
N HIS A 157 11.57 -19.15 2.18
CA HIS A 157 11.12 -18.76 0.85
C HIS A 157 9.89 -19.53 0.33
N ASP A 158 9.81 -20.85 0.58
CA ASP A 158 8.67 -21.64 0.13
C ASP A 158 7.38 -21.27 0.87
N LEU A 159 7.47 -21.04 2.18
CA LEU A 159 6.34 -20.61 3.01
C LEU A 159 5.92 -19.18 2.68
N ALA A 160 6.87 -18.30 2.38
CA ALA A 160 6.61 -16.95 1.90
C ALA A 160 5.72 -16.96 0.64
N LEU A 161 6.06 -17.81 -0.34
CA LEU A 161 5.27 -17.94 -1.57
C LEU A 161 3.86 -18.50 -1.30
N VAL A 162 3.72 -19.48 -0.40
CA VAL A 162 2.40 -19.99 0.01
C VAL A 162 1.53 -18.86 0.56
N TRP A 163 2.06 -18.04 1.46
CA TRP A 163 1.34 -16.89 2.02
C TRP A 163 0.97 -15.83 0.97
N LEU A 164 1.91 -15.49 0.09
CA LEU A 164 1.70 -14.46 -0.93
C LEU A 164 0.70 -14.91 -2.01
N GLU A 165 0.69 -16.20 -2.36
CA GLU A 165 -0.31 -16.78 -3.26
C GLU A 165 -1.69 -16.82 -2.61
N ASP A 166 -1.76 -17.15 -1.32
CA ASP A 166 -3.00 -17.09 -0.55
C ASP A 166 -3.53 -15.66 -0.45
N ALA A 167 -2.65 -14.69 -0.18
CA ALA A 167 -2.97 -13.27 -0.19
C ALA A 167 -3.61 -12.85 -1.52
N ARG A 168 -3.01 -13.25 -2.64
CA ARG A 168 -3.52 -12.96 -3.99
C ARG A 168 -4.88 -13.63 -4.23
N ARG A 169 -5.04 -14.89 -3.83
CA ARG A 169 -6.30 -15.64 -3.97
C ARG A 169 -7.42 -14.95 -3.20
N ARG A 170 -7.15 -14.48 -1.98
CA ARG A 170 -8.12 -13.78 -1.12
C ARG A 170 -8.48 -12.42 -1.67
N CYS A 171 -7.51 -11.61 -2.07
CA CYS A 171 -7.77 -10.26 -2.59
C CYS A 171 -8.49 -10.25 -3.95
N LEU A 172 -8.58 -11.40 -4.64
CA LEU A 172 -9.28 -11.56 -5.91
C LEU A 172 -10.68 -12.18 -5.77
N ARG A 173 -11.17 -12.43 -4.55
CA ARG A 173 -12.55 -12.89 -4.37
C ARG A 173 -13.54 -11.86 -4.95
N PRO A 174 -14.64 -12.31 -5.60
CA PRO A 174 -15.65 -11.42 -6.16
C PRO A 174 -16.12 -10.38 -5.14
N ALA A 175 -16.30 -9.13 -5.56
CA ALA A 175 -16.62 -7.94 -4.76
C ALA A 175 -15.45 -7.17 -4.10
N SER A 176 -14.17 -7.51 -4.36
CA SER A 176 -13.06 -6.66 -3.87
C SER A 176 -11.93 -6.48 -4.88
N PRO A 177 -12.04 -5.55 -5.85
CA PRO A 177 -10.89 -5.20 -6.66
C PRO A 177 -10.30 -3.86 -6.22
N TYR A 178 -9.85 -3.72 -4.97
CA TYR A 178 -8.90 -2.63 -4.68
C TYR A 178 -7.58 -2.98 -5.36
N GLN A 179 -7.46 -2.62 -6.64
CA GLN A 179 -6.39 -3.07 -7.53
C GLN A 179 -5.00 -2.70 -7.03
N TRP A 180 -4.87 -1.64 -6.23
CA TRP A 180 -3.59 -1.26 -5.64
C TRP A 180 -3.06 -2.38 -4.71
N VAL A 181 -3.92 -3.01 -3.90
CA VAL A 181 -3.53 -4.14 -3.03
C VAL A 181 -3.10 -5.33 -3.86
N HIS A 182 -3.77 -5.62 -4.97
CA HIS A 182 -3.35 -6.68 -5.88
C HIS A 182 -1.95 -6.41 -6.47
N GLY A 183 -1.68 -5.17 -6.89
CA GLY A 183 -0.35 -4.76 -7.35
C GLY A 183 0.71 -4.92 -6.26
N TRP A 184 0.37 -4.56 -5.03
CA TRP A 184 1.28 -4.69 -3.90
C TRP A 184 1.61 -6.16 -3.57
N ILE A 185 0.63 -7.05 -3.69
CA ILE A 185 0.83 -8.49 -3.54
C ILE A 185 1.70 -9.05 -4.68
N LEU A 186 1.48 -8.61 -5.92
CA LEU A 186 2.31 -9.01 -7.08
C LEU A 186 3.76 -8.54 -6.93
N ASP A 187 3.98 -7.35 -6.37
CA ASP A 187 5.32 -6.85 -6.01
C ASP A 187 6.01 -7.78 -5.01
N GLY A 188 5.31 -8.16 -3.93
CA GLY A 188 5.83 -9.10 -2.93
C GLY A 188 6.10 -10.50 -3.51
N LEU A 189 5.22 -11.01 -4.36
CA LEU A 189 5.39 -12.29 -5.07
C LEU A 189 6.63 -12.29 -5.96
N ALA A 190 6.83 -11.21 -6.74
CA ALA A 190 8.01 -11.07 -7.56
C ALA A 190 9.26 -10.99 -6.68
N GLU A 191 9.26 -10.15 -5.64
CA GLU A 191 10.39 -9.96 -4.72
C GLU A 191 10.82 -11.25 -4.02
N ALA A 192 9.87 -11.96 -3.39
CA ALA A 192 10.13 -13.14 -2.55
C ALA A 192 10.47 -14.41 -3.34
N SER A 193 10.29 -14.42 -4.67
CA SER A 193 10.59 -15.58 -5.51
C SER A 193 12.09 -15.90 -5.51
N PRO A 194 12.50 -17.13 -5.12
CA PRO A 194 13.90 -17.54 -5.16
C PRO A 194 14.38 -17.77 -6.61
N PRO A 195 15.71 -17.78 -6.87
CA PRO A 195 16.25 -17.95 -8.23
C PRO A 195 15.77 -19.21 -8.96
N ARG A 196 15.47 -20.30 -8.22
CA ARG A 196 14.92 -21.54 -8.79
C ARG A 196 13.52 -21.38 -9.41
N ASP A 197 12.78 -20.34 -9.01
CA ASP A 197 11.42 -20.05 -9.48
C ASP A 197 11.38 -18.87 -10.46
N ALA A 198 12.48 -18.64 -11.21
CA ALA A 198 12.63 -17.49 -12.10
C ALA A 198 11.45 -17.30 -13.07
N ASN A 199 10.91 -18.39 -13.64
CA ASN A 199 9.76 -18.33 -14.54
C ASN A 199 8.50 -17.76 -13.87
N ARG A 200 8.25 -18.12 -12.60
CA ARG A 200 7.12 -17.58 -11.84
C ARG A 200 7.36 -16.12 -11.49
N ALA A 201 8.57 -15.76 -11.09
CA ALA A 201 8.98 -14.39 -10.82
C ALA A 201 8.77 -13.48 -12.05
N VAL A 202 9.15 -13.94 -13.25
CA VAL A 202 8.91 -13.24 -14.52
C VAL A 202 7.42 -13.03 -14.75
N ALA A 203 6.59 -14.07 -14.56
CA ALA A 203 5.15 -13.96 -14.72
C ALA A 203 4.52 -12.94 -13.75
N TRP A 204 4.98 -12.90 -12.50
CA TRP A 204 4.53 -11.91 -11.51
C TRP A 204 4.98 -10.49 -11.82
N ALA A 205 6.23 -10.30 -12.28
CA ALA A 205 6.72 -9.00 -12.72
C ALA A 205 5.90 -8.45 -13.90
N HIS A 206 5.58 -9.29 -14.90
CA HIS A 206 4.72 -8.87 -16.02
C HIS A 206 3.27 -8.63 -15.60
N ALA A 207 2.73 -9.41 -14.67
CA ALA A 207 1.40 -9.17 -14.12
C ALA A 207 1.33 -7.83 -13.39
N LEU A 208 2.37 -7.49 -12.61
CA LEU A 208 2.52 -6.19 -11.95
C LEU A 208 2.59 -5.06 -12.96
N GLU A 209 3.43 -5.19 -13.99
CA GLU A 209 3.57 -4.22 -15.08
C GLU A 209 2.21 -3.96 -15.78
N ALA A 210 1.52 -5.02 -16.19
CA ALA A 210 0.24 -4.92 -16.87
C ALA A 210 -0.84 -4.28 -15.99
N LEU A 211 -0.85 -4.58 -14.69
CA LEU A 211 -1.78 -3.97 -13.75
C LEU A 211 -1.44 -2.49 -13.52
N ALA A 212 -0.17 -2.17 -13.29
CA ALA A 212 0.31 -0.82 -13.05
C ALA A 212 0.03 0.10 -14.25
N MET A 213 0.18 -0.40 -15.48
CA MET A 213 -0.13 0.34 -16.70
C MET A 213 -1.62 0.70 -16.77
N ARG A 214 -2.51 -0.26 -16.50
CA ARG A 214 -3.97 -0.02 -16.51
C ARG A 214 -4.43 0.89 -15.37
N GLY A 215 -3.78 0.78 -14.21
CA GLY A 215 -4.11 1.52 -13.00
C GLY A 215 -3.42 2.87 -12.85
N VAL A 216 -2.47 3.20 -13.74
CA VAL A 216 -1.59 4.39 -13.64
C VAL A 216 -0.81 4.40 -12.31
N MET A 217 -0.34 3.23 -11.86
CA MET A 217 0.39 3.06 -10.60
C MET A 217 1.89 3.19 -10.84
N ARG A 218 2.40 4.42 -10.84
CA ARG A 218 3.75 4.75 -11.35
C ARG A 218 4.88 4.05 -10.59
N GLU A 219 4.83 3.98 -9.26
CA GLU A 219 5.87 3.26 -8.50
C GLU A 219 5.86 1.75 -8.80
N PHE A 220 4.69 1.12 -8.97
CA PHE A 220 4.62 -0.29 -9.36
C PHE A 220 5.18 -0.55 -10.76
N MET A 221 5.11 0.43 -11.67
CA MET A 221 5.80 0.34 -12.96
C MET A 221 7.32 0.28 -12.77
N VAL A 222 7.87 1.15 -11.92
CA VAL A 222 9.30 1.14 -11.60
C VAL A 222 9.71 -0.19 -10.97
N ARG A 223 8.94 -0.67 -9.98
CA ARG A 223 9.21 -1.95 -9.31
C ARG A 223 9.14 -3.14 -10.26
N ALA A 224 8.19 -3.16 -11.20
CA ALA A 224 8.14 -4.19 -12.24
C ALA A 224 9.41 -4.20 -13.10
N CYS A 225 9.92 -3.02 -13.51
CA CYS A 225 11.20 -2.91 -14.20
C CYS A 225 12.36 -3.42 -13.34
N LEU A 226 12.41 -3.08 -12.05
CA LEU A 226 13.44 -3.56 -11.13
C LEU A 226 13.41 -5.09 -10.97
N HIS A 227 12.23 -5.70 -10.92
CA HIS A 227 12.09 -7.16 -10.90
C HIS A 227 12.59 -7.79 -12.19
N ARG A 228 12.24 -7.25 -13.35
CA ARG A 228 12.76 -7.75 -14.65
C ARG A 228 14.28 -7.60 -14.74
N HIS A 229 14.83 -6.50 -14.26
CA HIS A 229 16.27 -6.29 -14.24
C HIS A 229 16.98 -7.37 -13.41
N ARG A 230 16.50 -7.66 -12.20
CA ARG A 230 17.01 -8.75 -11.35
C ARG A 230 16.93 -10.13 -12.04
N LEU A 231 15.98 -10.30 -12.94
CA LEU A 231 15.76 -11.52 -13.72
C LEU A 231 16.55 -11.56 -15.05
N GLY A 232 17.41 -10.57 -15.31
CA GLY A 232 18.35 -10.56 -16.44
C GLY A 232 17.97 -9.66 -17.62
N ASP A 233 16.89 -8.87 -17.51
CA ASP A 233 16.54 -7.87 -18.52
C ASP A 233 17.49 -6.65 -18.43
N ALA A 234 18.39 -6.54 -19.41
CA ALA A 234 19.40 -5.48 -19.47
C ALA A 234 18.78 -4.08 -19.70
N ASP A 235 17.63 -4.01 -20.38
CA ASP A 235 16.98 -2.73 -20.73
C ASP A 235 16.07 -2.20 -19.61
N ALA A 236 15.77 -3.04 -18.63
CA ALA A 236 14.82 -2.70 -17.56
C ALA A 236 15.35 -1.66 -16.58
N MET A 237 16.65 -1.64 -16.26
CA MET A 237 17.21 -0.66 -15.32
C MET A 237 17.22 0.78 -15.87
N PRO A 238 17.64 1.03 -17.12
CA PRO A 238 17.45 2.35 -17.75
C PRO A 238 15.99 2.82 -17.73
N ALA A 239 15.03 1.92 -18.02
CA ALA A 239 13.61 2.24 -17.97
C ALA A 239 13.14 2.59 -16.54
N ALA A 240 13.59 1.82 -15.54
CA ALA A 240 13.27 2.08 -14.12
C ALA A 240 13.74 3.47 -13.69
N ARG A 241 14.97 3.88 -14.06
CA ARG A 241 15.52 5.21 -13.77
C ARG A 241 14.67 6.32 -14.39
N LEU A 242 14.32 6.19 -15.67
CA LEU A 242 13.50 7.19 -16.36
C LEU A 242 12.13 7.36 -15.70
N LEU A 243 11.48 6.25 -15.34
CA LEU A 243 10.15 6.26 -14.72
C LEU A 243 10.17 6.78 -13.28
N ALA A 244 11.28 6.57 -12.55
CA ALA A 244 11.45 7.01 -11.17
C ALA A 244 11.81 8.49 -11.03
N ALA A 245 12.31 9.14 -12.09
CA ALA A 245 12.84 10.51 -12.03
C ALA A 245 11.86 11.53 -11.42
N ASP A 246 10.56 11.38 -11.69
CA ASP A 246 9.50 12.28 -11.23
C ASP A 246 8.68 11.69 -10.07
N ILE A 247 9.24 10.76 -9.28
CA ILE A 247 8.62 10.20 -8.08
C ILE A 247 9.43 10.63 -6.85
N ASP A 248 8.81 11.41 -5.96
CA ASP A 248 9.40 11.84 -4.68
C ASP A 248 9.43 10.69 -3.66
N SER A 249 10.34 9.75 -3.89
CA SER A 249 10.58 8.59 -3.04
C SER A 249 12.08 8.35 -2.87
N PRO A 250 12.68 8.81 -1.76
CA PRO A 250 14.09 8.52 -1.44
C PRO A 250 14.41 7.02 -1.48
N ARG A 251 13.46 6.17 -1.06
CA ARG A 251 13.57 4.71 -1.18
C ARG A 251 13.72 4.27 -2.64
N LEU A 252 12.85 4.75 -3.52
CA LEU A 252 12.86 4.36 -4.93
C LEU A 252 14.13 4.86 -5.63
N GLN A 253 14.60 6.07 -5.31
CA GLN A 253 15.85 6.62 -5.86
C GLN A 253 17.06 5.73 -5.50
N ARG A 254 17.12 5.18 -4.28
CA ARG A 254 18.17 4.23 -3.88
C ARG A 254 18.08 2.87 -4.59
N MET A 255 16.91 2.49 -5.09
CA MET A 255 16.74 1.21 -5.79
C MET A 255 17.17 1.28 -7.25
N VAL A 256 17.18 2.48 -7.85
CA VAL A 256 17.52 2.69 -9.26
C VAL A 256 18.93 3.24 -9.48
N HIS A 257 19.63 3.64 -8.42
CA HIS A 257 21.00 4.19 -8.44
C HIS A 257 21.96 3.32 -7.64
#